data_AF-A0A971JPN5-F1
#
_entry.id   AF-A0A971JPN5-F1
#
_cell.length_a   1.000
_cell.length_b   1.000
_cell.length_c   1.000
_cell.angle_alpha   90.00
_cell.angle_beta   90.00
_cell.angle_gamma   90.00
#
_symmetry.space_group_name_H-M   'P 1'
#
loop_
_entity.id
_entity.type
_entity.pdbx_description
1 polymer ?
#
loop_
_entity_poly.entity_id
_entity_poly.type
_entity_poly.pdbx_seq_one_letter_code
_entity_poly.pdbx_strand_id
1 'polypeptide(L)'
;MELRKDEFFAVNDVSFSLERGDTLALIGRNGSGKSTLLKMLNGLIKLDAGRIVMDGRVQALINLGAGFNGALSGMDNIYNSAALYGFNR
;
A
#
# COMPACT_ATOMS: atom_id res chain seq x y z
N MET A 1 -9.39 -22.19 2.95
CA MET A 1 -9.43 -22.13 1.48
C MET A 1 -8.36 -23.08 0.97
N GLU A 2 -8.70 -23.94 0.02
CA GLU A 2 -7.75 -24.89 -0.55
C GLU A 2 -7.19 -24.28 -1.83
N LEU A 3 -5.85 -24.24 -1.97
CA LEU A 3 -5.18 -23.68 -3.14
C LEU A 3 -5.27 -24.65 -4.32
N ARG A 4 -5.35 -24.11 -5.54
CA ARG A 4 -5.22 -24.94 -6.74
C ARG A 4 -3.78 -25.40 -6.91
N LYS A 5 -3.60 -26.42 -7.75
CA LYS A 5 -2.28 -26.85 -8.20
C LYS A 5 -1.54 -25.64 -8.80
N ASP A 6 -0.30 -25.43 -8.34
CA ASP A 6 0.60 -24.33 -8.72
C ASP A 6 0.24 -22.93 -8.16
N GLU A 7 -0.77 -22.81 -7.28
CA GLU A 7 -0.99 -21.59 -6.49
C GLU A 7 -0.17 -21.61 -5.19
N PHE A 8 0.16 -20.41 -4.68
CA PHE A 8 0.79 -20.23 -3.38
C PHE A 8 0.22 -18.99 -2.68
N PHE A 9 0.25 -18.98 -1.35
CA PHE A 9 -0.09 -17.79 -0.59
C PHE A 9 1.06 -16.78 -0.63
N ALA A 10 0.82 -15.62 -1.26
CA ALA A 10 1.78 -14.52 -1.25
C ALA A 10 1.93 -13.89 0.14
N VAL A 11 0.85 -13.89 0.93
CA VAL A 11 0.82 -13.51 2.34
C VAL A 11 -0.06 -14.54 3.05
N ASN A 12 0.43 -15.12 4.13
CA ASN A 12 -0.28 -16.16 4.87
C ASN A 12 -0.22 -15.86 6.36
N ASP A 13 -1.39 -15.72 6.98
CA ASP A 13 -1.57 -15.57 8.43
C ASP A 13 -0.68 -14.51 9.09
N VAL A 14 -0.69 -13.29 8.54
CA VAL A 14 0.04 -12.14 9.09
C VAL A 14 -0.89 -11.29 9.94
N SER A 15 -0.50 -11.03 11.18
CA SER A 15 -1.24 -10.18 12.11
C SER A 15 -0.32 -9.15 12.76
N PHE A 16 -0.74 -7.89 12.76
CA PHE A 16 -0.11 -6.81 13.50
C PHE A 16 -1.13 -5.67 13.72
N SER A 17 -0.81 -4.79 14.67
CA SER A 17 -1.56 -3.57 14.96
C SER A 17 -0.56 -2.43 15.11
N LEU A 18 -0.94 -1.24 14.65
CA LEU A 18 -0.12 -0.03 14.77
C LEU A 18 -0.99 1.07 15.35
N GLU A 19 -0.44 1.80 16.31
CA GLU A 19 -1.02 3.00 16.89
C GLU A 19 -0.45 4.26 16.22
N ARG A 20 -1.07 5.40 16.54
CA ARG A 20 -0.59 6.70 16.06
C ARG A 20 0.81 6.97 16.63
N GLY A 21 1.78 7.13 15.73
CA GLY A 21 3.18 7.37 16.08
C GLY A 21 4.08 6.14 15.90
N ASP A 22 3.49 4.97 15.66
CA ASP A 22 4.26 3.76 15.42
C ASP A 22 4.98 3.80 14.07
N THR A 23 6.14 3.16 14.04
CA THR A 23 6.90 2.91 12.82
C THR A 23 7.13 1.41 12.68
N LEU A 24 6.66 0.83 11.58
CA LEU A 24 6.86 -0.58 11.24
C LEU A 24 7.77 -0.72 10.02
N ALA A 25 8.86 -1.47 10.18
CA ALA A 25 9.72 -1.86 9.06
C ALA A 25 9.36 -3.27 8.56
N LEU A 26 8.95 -3.38 7.30
CA LEU A 26 8.65 -4.67 6.66
C LEU A 26 9.88 -5.16 5.88
N ILE A 27 10.60 -6.14 6.43
CA ILE A 27 11.87 -6.64 5.89
C ILE A 27 11.73 -8.12 5.49
N GLY A 28 12.39 -8.51 4.40
CA GLY A 28 12.37 -9.89 3.90
C GLY A 28 12.95 -10.03 2.51
N ARG A 29 13.22 -11.26 2.06
CA ARG A 29 13.80 -11.55 0.74
C ARG A 29 12.87 -11.13 -0.41
N ASN A 30 13.41 -10.99 -1.62
CA ASN A 30 12.58 -10.77 -2.81
C ASN A 30 11.58 -11.92 -2.98
N GLY A 31 10.33 -11.59 -3.34
CA GLY A 31 9.25 -12.57 -3.42
C GLY A 31 8.55 -12.90 -2.11
N SER A 32 8.99 -12.39 -0.95
CA SER A 32 8.38 -12.71 0.36
C SER A 32 7.01 -12.06 0.63
N GLY A 33 6.32 -11.53 -0.38
CA GLY A 33 5.00 -10.93 -0.21
C GLY A 33 4.95 -9.46 0.26
N LYS A 34 6.08 -8.79 0.48
CA LYS A 34 6.10 -7.41 1.03
C LYS A 34 5.28 -6.41 0.23
N SER A 35 5.54 -6.31 -1.08
CA SER A 35 4.79 -5.41 -1.96
C SER A 35 3.33 -5.82 -2.08
N THR A 36 3.01 -7.10 -1.97
CA THR A 36 1.63 -7.60 -1.94
C THR A 36 0.92 -7.14 -0.67
N LEU A 37 1.54 -7.29 0.50
CA LEU A 37 1.03 -6.79 1.77
C LEU A 37 0.79 -5.29 1.74
N LEU A 38 1.75 -4.50 1.26
CA LEU A 38 1.59 -3.06 1.12
C LEU A 38 0.44 -2.70 0.17
N LYS A 39 0.28 -3.39 -0.96
CA LYS A 39 -0.86 -3.17 -1.87
C LYS A 39 -2.21 -3.49 -1.22
N MET A 40 -2.29 -4.55 -0.41
CA MET A 40 -3.51 -4.88 0.35
C MET A 40 -3.84 -3.81 1.40
N LEU A 41 -2.83 -3.33 2.14
CA LEU A 41 -3.00 -2.24 3.10
C LEU A 41 -3.49 -0.94 2.44
N ASN A 42 -3.10 -0.68 1.20
CA ASN A 42 -3.54 0.50 0.42
C ASN A 42 -4.85 0.26 -0.35
N GLY A 43 -5.50 -0.89 -0.19
CA GLY A 43 -6.74 -1.22 -0.90
C GLY A 43 -6.59 -1.48 -2.40
N LEU A 44 -5.36 -1.61 -2.92
CA LEU A 44 -5.09 -1.90 -4.32
C LEU A 44 -5.33 -3.37 -4.69
N ILE A 45 -5.28 -4.26 -3.70
CA ILE A 45 -5.56 -5.70 -3.85
C ILE A 45 -6.54 -6.10 -2.75
N LYS A 46 -7.56 -6.89 -3.11
CA LYS A 46 -8.53 -7.43 -2.16
C LYS A 46 -7.93 -8.60 -1.38
N LEU A 47 -8.31 -8.73 -0.11
CA LEU A 47 -7.96 -9.87 0.72
C LEU A 47 -8.70 -11.14 0.25
N ASP A 48 -7.98 -12.27 0.22
CA ASP A 48 -8.60 -13.59 0.08
C ASP A 48 -9.31 -14.02 1.38
N ALA A 49 -8.75 -13.65 2.54
CA ALA A 49 -9.28 -13.93 3.87
C ALA A 49 -8.81 -12.89 4.90
N GLY A 50 -9.46 -12.86 6.07
CA GLY A 50 -9.11 -11.95 7.17
C GLY A 50 -9.71 -10.55 7.02
N ARG A 51 -9.12 -9.57 7.72
CA ARG A 51 -9.61 -8.18 7.73
C ARG A 51 -8.47 -7.21 7.96
N ILE A 52 -8.56 -6.06 7.28
CA ILE A 52 -7.78 -4.85 7.57
C ILE A 52 -8.76 -3.80 8.12
N VAL A 53 -8.42 -3.19 9.25
CA VAL A 53 -9.15 -2.07 9.83
C VAL A 53 -8.18 -0.91 9.95
N MET A 54 -8.58 0.26 9.45
CA MET A 54 -7.77 1.47 9.47
C MET A 54 -8.64 2.64 9.88
N ASP A 55 -8.14 3.43 10.82
CA ASP A 55 -8.72 4.71 11.19
C ASP A 55 -7.91 5.84 10.54
N GLY A 56 -8.53 6.59 9.64
CA GLY A 56 -7.89 7.60 8.81
C GLY A 56 -7.51 7.15 7.39
N ARG A 57 -6.61 7.90 6.76
CA ARG A 57 -6.15 7.65 5.38
C ARG A 57 -4.79 6.96 5.40
N VAL A 58 -4.64 5.89 4.64
CA VAL A 58 -3.35 5.23 4.40
C VAL A 58 -2.88 5.56 3.00
N GLN A 59 -1.61 5.99 2.91
CA GLN A 59 -1.00 6.38 1.65
C GLN A 59 0.27 5.56 1.40
N ALA A 60 0.35 4.99 0.21
CA ALA A 60 1.51 4.29 -0.28
C ALA A 60 2.42 5.24 -1.04
N LEU A 61 3.60 5.52 -0.49
CA LEU A 61 4.75 5.97 -1.29
C LEU A 61 5.54 4.73 -1.74
N ILE A 62 4.91 3.87 -2.56
CA ILE A 62 5.52 2.61 -3.00
C ILE A 62 6.57 2.84 -4.10
N ASN A 63 6.40 3.86 -4.93
CA ASN A 63 7.36 4.26 -5.96
C ASN A 63 7.55 5.78 -5.91
N LEU A 64 8.81 6.23 -5.88
CA LEU A 64 9.15 7.64 -6.14
C LEU A 64 8.65 7.99 -7.55
N GLY A 65 7.59 8.80 -7.64
CA GLY A 65 6.93 9.19 -8.89
C GLY A 65 5.55 8.59 -9.14
N ALA A 66 5.01 7.75 -8.26
CA ALA A 66 3.62 7.32 -8.35
C ALA A 66 2.69 8.55 -8.23
N GLY A 67 2.04 8.92 -9.34
CA GLY A 67 1.19 10.11 -9.43
C GLY A 67 1.85 11.34 -10.05
N PHE A 68 3.14 11.29 -10.40
CA PHE A 68 3.80 12.37 -11.13
C PHE A 68 3.66 12.21 -12.64
N ASN A 69 3.37 13.32 -13.30
CA ASN A 69 3.31 13.43 -14.74
C ASN A 69 4.59 14.10 -15.25
N GLY A 70 5.32 13.41 -16.12
CA GLY A 70 6.57 13.91 -16.72
C GLY A 70 6.40 15.12 -17.65
N ALA A 71 5.17 15.44 -18.05
CA ALA A 71 4.84 16.65 -18.80
C ALA A 71 4.61 17.88 -17.91
N LEU A 72 4.54 17.70 -16.58
CA LEU A 72 4.26 18.77 -15.62
C LEU A 72 5.53 19.25 -14.91
N SER A 73 5.54 20.53 -14.50
CA SER A 73 6.61 21.03 -13.62
C SER A 73 6.55 20.35 -12.25
N GLY A 74 7.61 20.46 -11.45
CA GLY A 74 7.61 19.96 -10.08
C GLY A 74 6.49 20.59 -9.23
N MET A 75 6.23 21.88 -9.44
CA MET A 75 5.16 22.59 -8.72
C MET A 75 3.77 22.11 -9.13
N ASP A 76 3.55 21.89 -10.42
CA ASP A 76 2.26 21.37 -10.92
C ASP A 76 2.01 19.94 -10.41
N ASN A 77 3.06 19.13 -10.33
CA ASN A 77 2.98 17.80 -9.72
C ASN A 77 2.62 17.86 -8.22
N ILE A 78 3.12 18.86 -7.48
CA ILE A 78 2.74 19.09 -6.08
C ILE A 78 1.25 19.40 -5.99
N TYR A 79 0.73 20.34 -6.79
CA TYR A 79 -0.69 20.69 -6.77
C TYR A 79 -1.59 19.53 -7.20
N ASN A 80 -1.20 18.80 -8.24
CA ASN A 80 -1.95 17.64 -8.73
C ASN A 80 -2.00 16.54 -7.66
N SER A 81 -0.85 16.21 -7.07
CA SER A 81 -0.78 15.23 -5.99
C SER A 81 -1.61 15.66 -4.78
N ALA A 82 -1.51 16.93 -4.37
CA ALA A 82 -2.29 17.46 -3.26
C ALA A 82 -3.81 17.32 -3.49
N ALA A 83 -4.28 17.63 -4.70
CA ALA A 83 -5.68 17.47 -5.08
C ALA A 83 -6.12 15.99 -5.07
N LEU A 84 -5.31 15.07 -5.61
CA LEU A 84 -5.57 13.63 -5.55
C LEU A 84 -5.67 13.11 -4.11
N TYR A 85 -4.90 13.71 -3.20
CA TYR A 85 -4.96 13.39 -1.77
C TYR A 85 -6.08 14.12 -1.03
N GLY A 86 -6.93 14.88 -1.72
CA GLY A 86 -8.06 15.59 -1.16
C GLY A 86 -7.67 16.79 -0.29
N PHE A 87 -6.49 17.37 -0.52
CA PHE A 87 -6.15 18.70 0.00
C PHE A 87 -6.81 19.75 -0.90
N ASN A 88 -7.77 20.48 -0.34
CA ASN A 88 -8.36 21.64 -0.98
C ASN A 88 -7.63 22.90 -0.52
N ARG A 89 -7.71 23.95 -1.34
CA ARG A 89 -7.11 25.26 -1.08
C ARG A 89 -7.71 25.95 0.15
#